data_AF-A0A3R8SDM5-F1
#
_entry.id   AF-A0A3R8SDM5-F1
#
_cell.length_a   1.000
_cell.length_b   1.000
_cell.length_c   1.000
_cell.angle_alpha   90.00
_cell.angle_beta   90.00
_cell.angle_gamma   90.00
#
_symmetry.space_group_name_H-M   'P 1'
#
loop_
_entity.id
_entity.type
_entity.pdbx_description
1 polymer ?
#
loop_
_entity_poly.entity_id
_entity_poly.type
_entity_poly.pdbx_seq_one_letter_code
_entity_poly.pdbx_strand_id
1 'polypeptide(L)' 'MPDTALTPPEAARWAARAGLPLPADRHAAVAATADHIHSVVSLLRELDFGETVPAAAYRAGQEAHDATV' A
#
# COMPACT_ATOMS: atom_id res chain seq x y z
N MET A 1 -9.83 13.64 -0.35
CA MET A 1 -8.70 14.15 -1.16
C MET A 1 -8.84 13.52 -2.53
N PRO A 2 -8.77 14.26 -3.65
CA PRO A 2 -8.91 13.61 -4.94
C PRO A 2 -7.78 12.59 -5.10
N ASP A 3 -8.14 11.32 -5.36
CA ASP A 3 -7.22 10.30 -5.86
C ASP A 3 -6.53 10.89 -7.08
N THR A 4 -5.34 11.43 -6.87
CA THR A 4 -4.57 12.07 -7.92
C THR A 4 -4.10 10.95 -8.81
N ALA A 5 -4.78 10.79 -9.95
CA ALA A 5 -4.49 9.73 -10.90
C ALA A 5 -2.99 9.67 -11.15
N LEU A 6 -2.41 8.48 -11.00
CA LEU A 6 -0.96 8.33 -11.10
C LEU A 6 -0.49 8.68 -12.51
N THR A 7 0.39 9.68 -12.61
CA THR A 7 0.85 10.16 -13.91
C THR A 7 2.00 9.31 -14.45
N PRO A 8 2.21 9.24 -15.78
CA PRO A 8 3.34 8.53 -16.38
C PRO A 8 4.72 8.93 -15.83
N PRO A 9 5.03 10.22 -15.62
CA PRO A 9 6.31 10.63 -15.01
C PRO A 9 6.49 10.14 -13.57
N GLU A 10 5.41 10.08 -12.78
CA GLU A 10 5.46 9.58 -11.41
C GLU A 10 5.69 8.08 -11.35
N ALA A 11 5.03 7.32 -12.24
CA ALA A 11 5.26 5.89 -12.40
C ALA A 11 6.74 5.61 -12.76
N ALA A 12 7.31 6.37 -13.69
CA ALA A 12 8.72 6.28 -14.06
C ALA A 12 9.66 6.57 -12.87
N ARG A 13 9.37 7.65 -12.11
CA ARG A 13 10.13 8.02 -10.91
C ARG A 13 10.12 6.92 -9.85
N TRP A 14 8.95 6.33 -9.59
CA TRP A 14 8.84 5.26 -8.60
C TRP A 14 9.47 3.95 -9.04
N ALA A 15 9.37 3.61 -10.33
CA ALA A 15 10.02 2.44 -10.87
C ALA A 15 11.56 2.57 -10.80
N ALA A 16 12.10 3.76 -11.12
CA ALA A 16 13.52 4.05 -10.92
C ALA A 16 13.95 3.95 -9.45
N ARG A 17 13.12 4.47 -8.52
CA ARG A 17 13.35 4.32 -7.07
C ARG A 17 13.39 2.86 -6.61
N ALA A 18 12.62 1.99 -7.26
CA ALA A 18 12.61 0.55 -6.99
C ALA A 18 13.75 -0.22 -7.68
N GLY A 19 14.66 0.46 -8.39
CA GLY A 19 15.74 -0.17 -9.15
C GLY A 19 15.29 -0.80 -10.47
N LEU A 20 14.10 -0.45 -10.97
CA LEU A 20 13.50 -0.95 -12.20
C LEU A 20 13.21 0.20 -13.17
N PRO A 21 14.22 0.84 -13.76
CA PRO A 21 14.01 1.94 -14.71
C PRO A 21 13.18 1.46 -15.91
N LEU A 22 12.11 2.19 -16.22
CA LEU A 22 11.18 1.84 -17.30
C LEU A 22 11.54 2.54 -18.61
N PRO A 23 11.52 1.81 -19.75
CA PRO A 23 11.48 2.42 -21.08
C PRO A 23 10.32 3.42 -21.22
N ALA A 24 10.53 4.50 -21.97
CA ALA A 24 9.55 5.60 -22.08
C ALA A 24 8.18 5.17 -22.63
N ASP A 25 8.17 4.21 -23.56
CA ASP A 25 6.96 3.61 -24.13
C ASP A 25 6.12 2.83 -23.09
N ARG A 26 6.70 2.48 -21.94
CA ARG A 26 6.02 1.75 -20.86
C ARG A 26 5.41 2.66 -19.79
N HIS A 27 5.78 3.94 -19.74
CA HIS A 27 5.38 4.83 -18.65
C HIS A 27 3.86 4.96 -18.54
N ALA A 28 3.15 5.14 -19.66
CA ALA A 28 1.70 5.29 -19.68
C ALA A 28 0.97 4.01 -19.24
N ALA A 29 1.38 2.85 -19.75
CA ALA A 29 0.75 1.57 -19.42
C ALA A 29 0.96 1.20 -17.94
N VAL A 30 2.16 1.44 -17.41
CA VAL A 30 2.45 1.18 -15.98
C VAL A 30 1.70 2.15 -15.08
N ALA A 31 1.60 3.43 -15.45
CA ALA A 31 0.81 4.41 -14.70
C ALA A 31 -0.66 4.01 -14.60
N ALA A 32 -1.31 3.67 -15.72
CA ALA A 32 -2.70 3.20 -15.72
C ALA A 32 -2.89 1.93 -14.88
N THR A 33 -1.94 1.00 -14.93
CA THR A 33 -1.99 -0.23 -14.12
C THR A 33 -1.86 0.08 -12.63
N ALA A 34 -0.90 0.93 -12.27
CA ALA A 34 -0.68 1.33 -10.89
C ALA A 34 -1.88 2.10 -10.33
N ASP A 35 -2.51 2.95 -11.15
CA ASP A 35 -3.72 3.69 -10.79
C ASP A 35 -4.90 2.76 -10.50
N HIS A 36 -5.09 1.74 -11.34
CA HIS A 36 -6.11 0.71 -11.11
C HIS A 36 -5.86 -0.06 -9.81
N ILE A 37 -4.62 -0.49 -9.55
CA ILE A 37 -4.26 -1.15 -8.29
C ILE A 37 -4.49 -0.22 -7.11
N HIS A 38 -4.13 1.07 -7.23
CA HIS A 38 -4.36 2.06 -6.17
C HIS A 38 -5.84 2.19 -5.86
N SER A 39 -6.71 2.28 -6.87
CA SER A 39 -8.16 2.33 -6.69
C SER A 39 -8.69 1.14 -5.90
N VAL A 40 -8.25 -0.08 -6.21
CA VAL A 40 -8.66 -1.29 -5.48
C VAL A 40 -8.13 -1.31 -4.05
N VAL A 41 -6.84 -1.01 -3.86
CA VAL A 41 -6.21 -1.02 -2.52
C VAL A 41 -6.73 0.12 -1.64
N SER A 42 -7.11 1.25 -2.23
CA SER A 42 -7.71 2.38 -1.51
C SER A 42 -9.00 1.99 -0.78
N LEU A 43 -9.74 0.99 -1.27
CA LEU A 43 -10.93 0.45 -0.58
C LEU A 43 -10.58 -0.13 0.81
N LEU A 44 -9.36 -0.64 1.01
CA LEU A 44 -8.93 -1.14 2.31
C LEU A 44 -8.84 -0.04 3.38
N ARG A 45 -8.76 1.24 2.96
CA ARG A 45 -8.75 2.39 3.89
C ARG A 45 -10.12 2.68 4.48
N GLU A 46 -11.18 2.14 3.89
CA GLU A 46 -12.54 2.24 4.41
C GLU A 46 -12.80 1.26 5.55
N LEU A 47 -11.92 0.26 5.72
CA LEU A 47 -12.00 -0.68 6.83
C LEU A 47 -11.63 0.01 8.14
N ASP A 48 -12.51 -0.14 9.14
CA ASP A 48 -12.19 0.25 10.51
C ASP A 48 -11.35 -0.85 11.17
N PHE A 49 -10.10 -0.52 11.48
CA PHE A 49 -9.18 -1.43 12.16
C PHE A 49 -9.36 -1.41 13.68
N GLY A 50 -10.14 -0.48 14.25
CA GLY A 50 -10.33 -0.34 15.70
C GLY A 50 -9.00 -0.32 16.46
N GLU A 51 -8.91 -1.12 17.54
CA GLU A 51 -7.69 -1.29 18.33
C GLU A 51 -6.74 -2.37 17.78
N THR A 52 -6.97 -2.86 16.55
CA THR A 52 -6.15 -3.92 15.95
C THR A 52 -4.77 -3.37 15.61
N VAL A 53 -3.78 -3.78 16.40
CA VAL A 53 -2.38 -3.42 16.13
C VAL A 53 -1.87 -4.06 14.84
N PRO A 54 -0.93 -3.43 14.12
CA PRO A 54 -0.28 -4.06 12.97
C PRO A 54 0.29 -5.42 13.35
N ALA A 55 0.14 -6.42 12.48
CA ALA A 55 0.52 -7.80 12.78
C ALA A 55 1.99 -7.95 13.22
N ALA A 56 2.91 -7.09 12.75
CA ALA A 56 4.30 -7.07 13.19
C ALA A 56 4.49 -6.73 14.69
N ALA A 57 3.51 -6.04 15.30
CA ALA A 57 3.47 -5.75 16.73
C ALA A 57 2.67 -6.79 17.53
N TYR A 58 1.84 -7.61 16.87
CA TYR A 58 1.09 -8.69 17.49
C TYR A 58 1.93 -9.98 17.52
N ARG A 59 2.36 -10.41 18.72
CA ARG A 59 2.97 -11.72 18.91
C ARG A 59 1.88 -12.73 19.27
N ALA A 60 1.43 -13.51 18.30
CA ALA A 60 0.50 -14.61 18.54
C ALA A 60 1.07 -15.54 19.64
N GLY A 61 0.32 -15.70 20.76
CA GLY A 61 0.72 -16.52 21.90
C GLY A 61 1.19 -15.75 23.16
N GLN A 62 1.17 -14.42 23.17
CA GLN A 62 1.41 -13.63 24.37
C GLN A 62 0.09 -13.11 24.95
N GLU A 63 -0.84 -14.03 25.24
CA GLU A 63 -1.90 -13.71 26.21
C GLU A 63 -1.21 -13.38 27.53
N ALA A 64 -1.38 -12.15 28.00
CA ALA A 64 -1.05 -11.79 29.36
C ALA A 64 -2.01 -12.55 30.27
N HIS A 65 -1.64 -13.79 30.62
CA HIS A 65 -2.07 -14.40 31.87
C HIS A 65 -1.44 -13.62 33.02
N ASP A 66 -1.84 -12.36 33.21
CA ASP A 66 -1.72 -11.75 34.52
C ASP A 66 -2.95 -12.21 35.30
N ALA A 67 -2.77 -13.38 35.89
CA ALA A 67 -3.65 -13.91 36.90
C ALA A 67 -3.68 -12.91 38.07
N THR A 68 -4.87 -12.55 38.52
CA THR A 68 -5.02 -12.25 39.94
C THR A 68 -6.22 -13.02 40.47
N VAL A 69 -5.87 -13.91 41.41
CA VAL A 69 -6.71 -14.72 42.29
C VAL A 69 -7.51 -13.82 43.23
#